data_AF-A0A2M6X6I1-F1
#
_entry.id   AF-A0A2M6X6I1-F1
#
_cell.length_a   1.000
_cell.length_b   1.000
_cell.length_c   1.000
_cell.angle_alpha   90.00
_cell.angle_beta   90.00
_cell.angle_gamma   90.00
#
_symmetry.space_group_name_H-M   'P 1'
#
loop_
_entity.id
_entity.type
_entity.pdbx_description
1 polymer ?
#
loop_
_entity_poly.entity_id
_entity_poly.type
_entity_poly.pdbx_seq_one_letter_code
_entity_poly.pdbx_strand_id
1 'polypeptide(L)'
;MRIQSCLVVILTWTLPFSVAFGQPCTPLKAKAVLFVTHPSALWDRQQVTKGPINEVAESFTNEGLPVIRLKRLADSPSLYFLSFLNVNVPSEGGDHQMCVEADEIYVSGGKFSMCSSETVRDILVNSNSKRRVIKINYLMNTIYEPLRIGIQEQGDPLAFDQLMRLMDDNQFVDYLDRYYFSETGLGRQNPSKKREATFENFTFEIIRNGRALTKLGTGPQRVILNFVSGK
;
A
#
# COMPACT_ATOMS: atom_id res chain seq x y z
N MET A 1 -6.63 -22.14 -24.44
CA MET A 1 -5.48 -22.01 -23.51
C MET A 1 -5.66 -20.69 -22.77
N ARG A 2 -6.10 -20.71 -21.50
CA ARG A 2 -6.33 -19.49 -20.72
C ARG A 2 -4.99 -18.99 -20.21
N ILE A 3 -4.51 -17.87 -20.72
CA ILE A 3 -3.34 -17.16 -20.18
C ILE A 3 -3.75 -16.64 -18.79
N GLN A 4 -3.36 -17.35 -17.73
CA GLN A 4 -3.48 -16.87 -16.35
C GLN A 4 -2.63 -15.61 -16.21
N SER A 5 -3.28 -14.52 -15.84
CA SER A 5 -2.68 -13.19 -15.78
C SER A 5 -1.95 -13.01 -14.45
N CYS A 6 -0.62 -13.12 -14.46
CA CYS A 6 0.22 -12.88 -13.29
C CYS A 6 0.16 -11.41 -12.88
N LEU A 7 -0.13 -11.15 -11.60
CA LEU A 7 0.21 -9.88 -10.96
C LEU A 7 1.72 -9.93 -10.66
N VAL A 8 2.48 -9.02 -11.26
CA VAL A 8 3.90 -8.84 -10.95
C VAL A 8 3.98 -7.59 -10.10
N VAL A 9 4.52 -7.70 -8.90
CA VAL A 9 4.77 -6.54 -8.03
C VAL A 9 6.23 -6.17 -8.19
N ILE A 10 6.50 -5.14 -9.00
CA ILE A 10 7.81 -4.50 -9.01
C ILE A 10 7.65 -3.27 -8.11
N LEU A 11 8.30 -3.29 -6.95
CA LEU A 11 8.41 -2.10 -6.10
C LEU A 11 9.59 -1.32 -6.64
N THR A 12 9.35 -0.12 -7.19
CA THR A 12 10.41 0.65 -7.85
C THR A 12 10.73 1.95 -7.14
N TRP A 13 11.93 2.06 -6.59
CA TRP A 13 12.38 3.22 -5.83
C TRP A 13 13.78 3.63 -6.31
N THR A 14 13.88 4.83 -6.90
CA THR A 14 14.98 5.25 -7.79
C THR A 14 16.37 5.41 -7.13
N LEU A 15 17.39 4.83 -7.80
CA LEU A 15 18.67 5.45 -8.21
C LEU A 15 19.16 4.72 -9.51
N PRO A 16 20.08 5.31 -10.32
CA PRO A 16 20.23 5.05 -11.76
C PRO A 16 21.12 3.83 -12.07
N PHE A 17 20.79 2.67 -11.54
CA PHE A 17 21.41 1.42 -11.95
C PHE A 17 20.33 0.43 -12.37
N SER A 18 20.11 0.39 -13.68
CA SER A 18 19.41 -0.69 -14.37
C SER A 18 20.16 -2.00 -14.14
N VAL A 19 19.67 -2.83 -13.24
CA VAL A 19 20.09 -4.24 -13.14
C VAL A 19 19.25 -5.03 -14.12
N ALA A 20 19.93 -5.81 -14.98
CA ALA A 20 19.34 -6.48 -16.13
C ALA A 20 18.09 -7.31 -15.78
N PHE A 21 17.02 -7.07 -16.54
CA PHE A 21 15.85 -7.93 -16.68
C PHE A 21 16.30 -9.33 -17.12
N GLY A 22 15.79 -10.41 -16.49
CA GLY A 22 16.01 -11.74 -17.07
C GLY A 22 15.79 -13.01 -16.26
N GLN A 23 15.51 -12.98 -14.94
CA GLN A 23 15.16 -14.22 -14.23
C GLN A 23 13.66 -14.32 -13.95
N PRO A 24 12.99 -15.41 -14.36
CA PRO A 24 11.60 -15.64 -13.99
C PRO A 24 11.54 -15.86 -12.47
N CYS A 25 11.05 -14.85 -11.77
CA CYS A 25 10.55 -14.99 -10.40
C CYS A 25 9.50 -16.11 -10.35
N THR A 26 9.65 -17.07 -9.43
CA THR A 26 8.58 -18.04 -9.15
C THR A 26 7.43 -17.30 -8.47
N PRO A 27 6.20 -17.32 -9.03
CA PRO A 27 5.09 -16.58 -8.45
C PRO A 27 4.68 -17.17 -7.11
N LEU A 28 4.66 -16.33 -6.08
CA LEU A 28 4.02 -16.59 -4.80
C LEU A 28 2.51 -16.55 -5.02
N LYS A 29 1.89 -17.72 -5.14
CA LYS A 29 0.43 -17.85 -5.33
C LYS A 29 -0.26 -17.89 -3.98
N ALA A 30 -1.16 -16.95 -3.74
CA ALA A 30 -1.94 -16.90 -2.51
C ALA A 30 -3.35 -16.35 -2.79
N LYS A 31 -4.32 -16.68 -1.95
CA LYS A 31 -5.65 -16.06 -2.04
C LYS A 31 -5.56 -14.56 -1.74
N ALA A 32 -4.82 -14.21 -0.70
CA ALA A 32 -4.58 -12.84 -0.28
C ALA A 32 -3.13 -12.65 0.16
N VAL A 33 -2.67 -11.42 0.12
CA VAL A 33 -1.33 -11.03 0.58
C VAL A 33 -1.43 -9.77 1.42
N LEU A 34 -0.64 -9.69 2.50
CA LEU A 34 -0.54 -8.51 3.35
C LEU A 34 0.78 -7.79 3.10
N PHE A 35 0.71 -6.53 2.67
CA PHE A 35 1.83 -5.61 2.66
C PHE A 35 1.77 -4.73 3.91
N VAL A 36 2.88 -4.65 4.64
CA VAL A 36 3.04 -3.81 5.82
C VAL A 36 4.18 -2.83 5.58
N THR A 37 3.84 -1.57 5.33
CA THR A 37 4.82 -0.55 4.93
C THR A 37 5.35 0.21 6.14
N HIS A 38 6.66 0.17 6.37
CA HIS A 38 7.33 0.85 7.49
C HIS A 38 6.63 0.74 8.85
N PRO A 39 6.32 -0.48 9.35
CA PRO A 39 5.73 -0.64 10.67
C PRO A 39 6.79 -0.40 11.74
N SER A 40 6.94 0.82 12.25
CA SER A 40 8.00 1.13 13.22
C SER A 40 7.63 2.21 14.24
N ALA A 41 8.22 2.12 15.42
CA ALA A 41 8.14 3.12 16.48
C ALA A 41 8.84 4.44 16.13
N LEU A 42 9.62 4.47 15.04
CA LEU A 42 10.23 5.70 14.54
C LEU A 42 9.19 6.64 13.93
N TRP A 43 8.27 6.06 13.14
CA TRP A 43 7.26 6.79 12.38
C TRP A 43 5.89 6.77 13.07
N ASP A 44 5.56 5.68 13.76
CA ASP A 44 4.43 5.54 14.67
C ASP A 44 4.90 5.62 16.13
N ARG A 45 5.24 6.84 16.57
CA ARG A 45 5.89 7.08 17.88
C ARG A 45 5.04 6.63 19.07
N GLN A 46 3.73 6.80 18.96
CA GLN A 46 2.76 6.38 19.97
C GLN A 46 2.37 4.90 19.81
N GLN A 47 2.89 4.22 18.79
CA GLN A 47 2.65 2.81 18.48
C GLN A 47 1.16 2.50 18.34
N VAL A 48 0.36 3.46 17.83
CA VAL A 48 -1.11 3.36 17.75
C VAL A 48 -1.56 2.23 16.83
N THR A 49 -0.70 1.82 15.89
CA THR A 49 -0.97 0.74 14.94
C THR A 49 -0.30 -0.59 15.31
N LYS A 50 0.59 -0.62 16.30
CA LYS A 50 1.41 -1.82 16.60
C LYS A 50 0.57 -3.05 16.93
N GLY A 51 -0.40 -2.91 17.83
CA GLY A 51 -1.32 -3.99 18.21
C GLY A 51 -2.10 -4.51 16.99
N PRO A 52 -2.88 -3.64 16.32
CA PRO A 52 -3.63 -4.01 15.12
C PRO A 52 -2.77 -4.63 13.99
N ILE A 53 -1.57 -4.10 13.72
CA ILE A 53 -0.66 -4.68 12.72
C ILE A 53 -0.24 -6.10 13.11
N ASN A 54 0.10 -6.33 14.38
CA ASN A 54 0.52 -7.64 14.86
C ASN A 54 -0.62 -8.65 14.77
N GLU A 55 -1.83 -8.28 15.19
CA GLU A 55 -3.02 -9.14 15.13
C GLU A 55 -3.33 -9.57 13.68
N VAL A 56 -3.33 -8.63 12.74
CA VAL A 56 -3.59 -8.94 11.32
C VAL A 56 -2.46 -9.79 10.73
N ALA A 57 -1.21 -9.49 11.04
CA ALA A 57 -0.08 -10.28 10.55
C ALA A 57 -0.09 -11.72 11.09
N GLU A 58 -0.47 -11.88 12.37
CA GLU A 58 -0.65 -13.19 12.99
C GLU A 58 -1.81 -13.96 12.33
N SER A 59 -2.96 -13.31 12.09
CA SER A 59 -4.09 -13.93 11.37
C SER A 59 -3.68 -14.44 9.99
N PHE A 60 -2.98 -13.60 9.20
CA PHE A 60 -2.49 -14.01 7.88
C PHE A 60 -1.54 -15.21 7.97
N THR A 61 -0.61 -15.17 8.94
CA THR A 61 0.36 -16.25 9.15
C THR A 61 -0.33 -17.55 9.56
N ASN A 62 -1.31 -17.50 10.45
CA ASN A 62 -2.09 -18.65 10.90
C ASN A 62 -2.92 -19.27 9.76
N GLU A 63 -3.34 -18.46 8.78
CA GLU A 63 -4.02 -18.92 7.57
C GLU A 63 -3.06 -19.39 6.46
N GLY A 64 -1.75 -19.36 6.69
CA GLY A 64 -0.74 -19.69 5.68
C GLY A 64 -0.66 -18.67 4.54
N LEU A 65 -1.13 -17.44 4.78
CA LEU A 65 -1.10 -16.34 3.82
C LEU A 65 0.18 -15.50 3.98
N PRO A 66 0.77 -15.02 2.87
CA PRO A 66 2.02 -14.29 2.92
C PRO A 66 1.87 -12.89 3.52
N VAL A 67 2.84 -12.55 4.37
CA VAL A 67 3.03 -11.21 4.94
C VAL A 67 4.39 -10.65 4.52
N ILE A 68 4.36 -9.51 3.84
CA ILE A 68 5.51 -8.80 3.31
C ILE A 68 5.66 -7.49 4.08
N ARG A 69 6.80 -7.32 4.77
CA ARG A 69 7.14 -6.08 5.49
C ARG A 69 8.17 -5.28 4.73
N LEU A 70 7.90 -4.00 4.53
CA LEU A 70 8.84 -3.05 3.93
C LEU A 70 9.55 -2.27 5.03
N LYS A 71 10.89 -2.27 5.02
CA LYS A 71 11.72 -1.59 6.03
C LYS A 71 12.86 -0.78 5.42
N ARG A 72 13.24 0.33 6.04
CA ARG A 72 14.49 1.03 5.69
C ARG A 72 15.68 0.25 6.24
N LEU A 73 16.76 0.16 5.47
CA LEU A 73 17.96 -0.58 5.90
C LEU A 73 18.77 0.20 6.93
N ALA A 74 18.76 1.53 6.84
CA ALA A 74 19.49 2.42 7.74
C ALA A 74 18.93 2.43 9.18
N ASP A 75 17.67 2.04 9.36
CA ASP A 75 17.00 2.06 10.65
C ASP A 75 17.33 0.80 11.47
N SER A 76 17.43 0.94 12.80
CA SER A 76 17.62 -0.20 13.69
C SER A 76 16.45 -1.19 13.59
N PRO A 77 16.72 -2.52 13.43
CA PRO A 77 15.66 -3.53 13.42
C PRO A 77 14.76 -3.53 14.66
N SER A 78 15.29 -3.12 15.82
CA SER A 78 14.53 -3.04 17.08
C SER A 78 13.41 -2.00 17.06
N LEU A 79 13.44 -1.06 16.10
CA LEU A 79 12.39 -0.04 15.95
C LEU A 79 11.17 -0.59 15.22
N TYR A 80 11.28 -1.70 14.49
CA TYR A 80 10.21 -2.24 13.66
C TYR A 80 9.31 -3.22 14.41
N PHE A 81 8.02 -3.23 14.07
CA PHE A 81 7.03 -4.19 14.57
C PHE A 81 7.18 -5.51 13.81
N LEU A 82 8.23 -6.25 14.12
CA LEU A 82 8.58 -7.51 13.47
C LEU A 82 8.07 -8.71 14.27
N SER A 83 7.49 -9.69 13.58
CA SER A 83 7.35 -11.07 14.07
C SER A 83 8.19 -12.03 13.21
N PHE A 84 8.43 -13.25 13.70
CA PHE A 84 9.44 -14.16 13.15
C PHE A 84 9.08 -14.84 11.81
N LEU A 85 7.81 -14.77 11.36
CA LEU A 85 7.30 -15.55 10.22
C LEU A 85 7.09 -14.74 8.91
N ASN A 86 7.85 -13.67 8.71
CA ASN A 86 7.56 -12.69 7.64
C ASN A 86 8.68 -12.50 6.63
N VAL A 87 8.30 -12.18 5.39
CA VAL A 87 9.23 -11.75 4.35
C VAL A 87 9.56 -10.27 4.60
N ASN A 88 10.83 -9.97 4.90
CA ASN A 88 11.30 -8.61 5.11
C ASN A 88 12.01 -8.12 3.86
N VAL A 89 11.43 -7.11 3.21
CA VAL A 89 11.97 -6.49 2.00
C VAL A 89 12.51 -5.11 2.36
N PRO A 90 13.77 -4.80 2.01
CA PRO A 90 14.25 -3.44 2.17
C PRO A 90 13.51 -2.50 1.22
N SER A 91 13.18 -1.30 1.69
CA SER A 91 12.56 -0.23 0.92
C SER A 91 13.59 0.71 0.28
N GLU A 92 14.88 0.46 0.55
CA GLU A 92 16.02 1.25 0.09
C GLU A 92 17.00 0.31 -0.60
N GLY A 93 17.73 0.81 -1.60
CA GLY A 93 18.78 0.04 -2.29
C GLY A 93 18.43 -0.45 -3.70
N GLY A 94 17.31 0.01 -4.28
CA GLY A 94 16.94 -0.23 -5.67
C GLY A 94 15.56 -0.87 -5.84
N ASP A 95 15.26 -1.30 -7.07
CA ASP A 95 13.99 -1.94 -7.41
C ASP A 95 14.00 -3.41 -6.96
N HIS A 96 13.03 -3.80 -6.12
CA HIS A 96 12.84 -5.18 -5.71
C HIS A 96 11.73 -5.83 -6.55
N GLN A 97 12.06 -6.95 -7.19
CA GLN A 97 11.09 -7.72 -7.95
C GLN A 97 10.57 -8.89 -7.13
N MET A 98 9.25 -8.94 -6.98
CA MET A 98 8.57 -10.06 -6.36
C MET A 98 7.31 -10.38 -7.13
N CYS A 99 7.15 -11.64 -7.52
CA CYS A 99 5.99 -12.07 -8.28
C CYS A 99 4.97 -12.64 -7.32
N VAL A 100 3.86 -11.92 -7.16
CA VAL A 100 2.78 -12.29 -6.25
C VAL A 100 1.51 -12.43 -7.05
N GLU A 101 1.02 -13.66 -7.16
CA GLU A 101 -0.28 -13.93 -7.75
C GLU A 101 -1.30 -14.00 -6.61
N ALA A 102 -1.98 -12.88 -6.33
CA ALA A 102 -3.01 -12.78 -5.30
C ALA A 102 -4.35 -12.26 -5.83
N ASP A 103 -5.44 -12.68 -5.20
CA ASP A 103 -6.79 -12.19 -5.52
C ASP A 103 -7.11 -10.89 -4.80
N GLU A 104 -6.54 -10.72 -3.60
CA GLU A 104 -6.74 -9.59 -2.72
C GLU A 104 -5.42 -9.13 -2.12
N ILE A 105 -5.22 -7.81 -2.10
CA ILE A 105 -4.04 -7.17 -1.53
C ILE A 105 -4.49 -6.38 -0.32
N TYR A 106 -3.93 -6.69 0.84
CA TYR A 106 -4.18 -5.98 2.09
C TYR A 106 -2.99 -5.08 2.38
N VAL A 107 -3.27 -3.87 2.87
CA VAL A 107 -2.26 -2.85 3.11
C VAL A 107 -2.39 -2.34 4.54
N SER A 108 -1.25 -2.36 5.23
CA SER A 108 -1.04 -1.90 6.61
C SER A 108 0.23 -1.07 6.68
N GLY A 109 0.47 -0.41 7.82
CA GLY A 109 1.61 0.46 8.01
C GLY A 109 1.43 1.81 7.29
N GLY A 110 2.48 2.61 7.22
CA GLY A 110 2.30 4.03 6.96
C GLY A 110 3.51 4.82 6.47
N LYS A 111 3.33 6.14 6.33
CA LYS A 111 2.02 6.80 6.42
C LYS A 111 1.19 6.62 5.13
N PHE A 112 -0.15 6.70 5.25
CA PHE A 112 -1.06 6.53 4.10
C PHE A 112 -0.71 7.50 2.97
N SER A 113 -0.56 8.78 3.30
CA SER A 113 -0.30 9.86 2.36
C SER A 113 1.06 9.77 1.65
N MET A 114 1.86 8.74 1.91
CA MET A 114 3.16 8.52 1.29
C MET A 114 3.36 7.02 1.05
N CYS A 115 4.13 6.36 1.91
CA CYS A 115 4.71 5.06 1.60
C CYS A 115 3.66 3.98 1.33
N SER A 116 2.53 3.96 2.05
CA SER A 116 1.48 2.95 1.83
C SER A 116 0.72 3.15 0.52
N SER A 117 0.43 4.41 0.14
CA SER A 117 -0.22 4.69 -1.15
C SER A 117 0.73 4.44 -2.31
N GLU A 118 1.99 4.86 -2.20
CA GLU A 118 3.03 4.59 -3.20
C GLU A 118 3.27 3.09 -3.42
N THR A 119 3.31 2.31 -2.34
CA THR A 119 3.43 0.83 -2.44
C THR A 119 2.35 0.26 -3.34
N VAL A 120 1.10 0.74 -3.21
CA VAL A 120 -0.01 0.29 -4.04
C VAL A 120 0.10 0.82 -5.47
N ARG A 121 0.50 2.08 -5.67
CA ARG A 121 0.71 2.61 -7.03
C ARG A 121 1.75 1.78 -7.78
N ASP A 122 2.87 1.43 -7.14
CA ASP A 122 3.90 0.56 -7.72
C ASP A 122 3.35 -0.82 -8.09
N ILE A 123 2.56 -1.43 -7.19
CA ILE A 123 1.86 -2.69 -7.47
C ILE A 123 0.96 -2.55 -8.73
N LEU A 124 0.22 -1.45 -8.83
CA LEU A 124 -0.72 -1.23 -9.93
C LEU A 124 0.00 -1.01 -11.26
N VAL A 125 1.02 -0.15 -11.30
CA VAL A 125 1.82 0.14 -12.49
C VAL A 125 2.46 -1.13 -13.06
N ASN A 126 2.96 -1.98 -12.17
CA ASN A 126 3.68 -3.18 -12.57
C ASN A 126 2.77 -4.41 -12.74
N SER A 127 1.48 -4.27 -12.45
CA SER A 127 0.48 -5.30 -12.71
C SER A 127 0.26 -5.50 -14.20
N ASN A 128 0.61 -6.68 -14.71
CA ASN A 128 0.35 -7.05 -16.11
C ASN A 128 -1.10 -7.56 -16.34
N SER A 129 -2.00 -7.39 -15.37
CA SER A 129 -3.29 -8.06 -15.35
C SER A 129 -4.42 -7.26 -16.00
N LYS A 130 -4.27 -6.89 -17.28
CA LYS A 130 -5.17 -6.01 -18.07
C LYS A 130 -6.66 -6.42 -18.13
N ARG A 131 -7.06 -7.55 -17.51
CA ARG A 131 -8.42 -8.10 -17.56
C ARG A 131 -8.98 -8.52 -16.19
N ARG A 132 -8.21 -8.38 -15.12
CA ARG A 132 -8.62 -8.81 -13.77
C ARG A 132 -8.97 -7.60 -12.93
N VAL A 133 -10.06 -7.64 -12.17
CA VAL A 133 -10.32 -6.62 -11.14
C VAL A 133 -9.27 -6.78 -10.03
N ILE A 134 -8.51 -5.73 -9.74
CA ILE A 134 -7.55 -5.70 -8.63
C ILE A 134 -8.27 -5.18 -7.39
N LYS A 135 -8.22 -5.93 -6.29
CA LYS A 135 -8.81 -5.52 -5.01
C LYS A 135 -7.71 -5.13 -4.03
N ILE A 136 -7.74 -3.87 -3.59
CA ILE A 136 -6.86 -3.34 -2.56
C ILE A 136 -7.70 -3.07 -1.32
N ASN A 137 -7.32 -3.64 -0.18
CA ASN A 137 -7.99 -3.49 1.11
C ASN A 137 -7.05 -2.73 2.06
N TYR A 138 -7.36 -1.46 2.31
CA TYR A 138 -6.71 -0.65 3.34
C TYR A 138 -7.38 -0.93 4.69
N LEU A 139 -6.63 -1.53 5.61
CA LEU A 139 -7.07 -1.75 6.98
C LEU A 139 -6.79 -0.48 7.79
N MET A 140 -7.79 0.38 7.93
CA MET A 140 -7.56 1.76 8.38
C MET A 140 -7.01 1.85 9.82
N ASN A 141 -7.29 0.87 10.68
CA ASN A 141 -6.76 0.83 12.05
C ASN A 141 -5.30 0.34 12.14
N THR A 142 -4.76 -0.22 11.04
CA THR A 142 -3.36 -0.69 10.97
C THR A 142 -2.45 0.30 10.24
N ILE A 143 -2.98 1.45 9.84
CA ILE A 143 -2.29 2.49 9.08
C ILE A 143 -2.17 3.72 9.97
N TYR A 144 -0.99 4.31 10.06
CA TYR A 144 -0.78 5.55 10.80
C TYR A 144 -0.79 6.73 9.82
N GLU A 145 -1.33 7.86 10.24
CA GLU A 145 -1.31 9.09 9.47
C GLU A 145 -1.17 10.30 10.42
N PRO A 146 -0.20 11.20 10.19
CA PRO A 146 -0.13 12.46 10.94
C PRO A 146 -1.37 13.31 10.71
N LEU A 147 -1.82 13.99 11.77
CA LEU A 147 -2.80 15.05 11.62
C LEU A 147 -2.19 16.18 10.79
N ARG A 148 -2.90 16.67 9.77
CA ARG A 148 -2.48 17.80 8.96
C ARG A 148 -3.43 18.98 9.13
N ILE A 149 -2.86 20.14 9.42
CA ILE A 149 -3.57 21.44 9.36
C ILE A 149 -2.89 22.26 8.26
N GLY A 150 -3.54 22.37 7.11
CA GLY A 150 -2.93 22.93 5.90
C GLY A 150 -1.81 22.02 5.36
N ILE A 151 -0.61 22.58 5.21
CA ILE A 151 0.58 21.85 4.72
C ILE A 151 1.46 21.27 5.83
N GLN A 152 1.18 21.62 7.09
CA GLN A 152 2.00 21.21 8.23
C GLN A 152 1.47 19.93 8.86
N GLU A 153 2.37 18.98 9.11
CA GLU A 153 2.11 17.81 9.96
C GLU A 153 2.19 18.28 11.42
N GLN A 154 1.16 17.98 12.20
CA GLN A 154 1.08 18.34 13.61
C GLN A 154 0.86 17.11 14.48
N GLY A 155 1.50 17.13 15.65
CA GLY A 155 1.31 16.14 16.70
C GLY A 155 1.87 14.76 16.36
N ASP A 156 1.53 13.82 17.24
CA ASP A 156 1.79 12.41 17.00
C ASP A 156 0.81 11.84 15.98
N PRO A 157 1.21 10.82 15.21
CA PRO A 157 0.33 10.19 14.25
C PRO A 157 -0.86 9.53 14.93
N LEU A 158 -2.00 9.57 14.25
CA LEU A 158 -3.21 8.86 14.64
C LEU A 158 -3.34 7.59 13.81
N ALA A 159 -4.14 6.64 14.30
CA ALA A 159 -4.61 5.58 13.44
C ALA A 159 -5.49 6.21 12.33
N PHE A 160 -5.33 5.75 11.10
CA PHE A 160 -6.00 6.35 9.95
C PHE A 160 -7.51 6.27 10.10
N ASP A 161 -8.04 5.21 10.72
CA ASP A 161 -9.46 5.09 11.02
C ASP A 161 -9.98 6.20 11.94
N GLN A 162 -9.19 6.62 12.95
CA GLN A 162 -9.52 7.74 13.84
C GLN A 162 -9.60 9.04 13.05
N LEU A 163 -8.61 9.30 12.19
CA LEU A 163 -8.60 10.49 11.34
C LEU A 163 -9.79 10.51 10.39
N MET A 164 -10.08 9.37 9.77
CA MET A 164 -11.18 9.26 8.81
C MET A 164 -12.55 9.44 9.48
N ARG A 165 -12.74 9.01 10.74
CA ARG A 165 -14.00 9.25 11.49
C ARG A 165 -14.33 10.74 11.67
N LEU A 166 -13.35 11.63 11.53
CA LEU A 166 -13.54 13.08 11.58
C LEU A 166 -13.97 13.67 10.22
N MET A 167 -14.01 12.85 9.17
CA MET A 167 -14.33 13.25 7.80
C MET A 167 -15.63 12.61 7.32
N ASP A 168 -16.52 13.43 6.75
CA ASP A 168 -17.61 12.93 5.92
C ASP A 168 -17.07 12.30 4.61
N ASP A 169 -17.96 11.78 3.77
CA ASP A 169 -17.54 11.10 2.54
C ASP A 169 -16.93 12.04 1.50
N ASN A 170 -17.42 13.26 1.39
CA ASN A 170 -16.90 14.22 0.43
C ASN A 170 -15.49 14.65 0.85
N GLN A 171 -15.32 14.94 2.15
CA GLN A 171 -14.01 15.24 2.74
C GLN A 171 -13.03 14.06 2.59
N PHE A 172 -13.52 12.83 2.72
CA PHE A 172 -12.70 11.64 2.50
C PHE A 172 -12.27 11.50 1.03
N VAL A 173 -13.18 11.71 0.08
CA VAL A 173 -12.87 11.68 -1.35
C VAL A 173 -11.88 12.79 -1.71
N ASP A 174 -12.07 14.00 -1.19
CA ASP A 174 -11.14 15.13 -1.37
C ASP A 174 -9.75 14.84 -0.78
N TYR A 175 -9.71 14.15 0.37
CA TYR A 175 -8.46 13.68 0.97
C TYR A 175 -7.76 12.68 0.05
N LEU A 176 -8.48 11.71 -0.50
CA LEU A 176 -7.90 10.76 -1.47
C LEU A 176 -7.47 11.47 -2.75
N ASP A 177 -8.25 12.40 -3.26
CA ASP A 177 -7.85 13.20 -4.42
C ASP A 177 -6.51 13.88 -4.14
N ARG A 178 -6.39 14.58 -3.02
CA ARG A 178 -5.15 15.27 -2.64
C ARG A 178 -3.97 14.34 -2.40
N TYR A 179 -4.14 13.28 -1.61
CA TYR A 179 -3.00 12.50 -1.09
C TYR A 179 -2.76 11.18 -1.83
N TYR A 180 -3.76 10.66 -2.55
CA TYR A 180 -3.67 9.41 -3.28
C TYR A 180 -3.75 9.59 -4.81
N PHE A 181 -4.44 10.59 -5.35
CA PHE A 181 -4.54 10.74 -6.80
C PHE A 181 -3.75 11.93 -7.35
N SER A 182 -3.59 13.01 -6.58
CA SER A 182 -2.96 14.24 -7.05
C SER A 182 -1.44 14.11 -7.18
N GLU A 183 -0.92 15.01 -8.01
CA GLU A 183 0.51 15.28 -8.16
C GLU A 183 1.22 15.58 -6.83
N THR A 184 0.52 16.23 -5.91
CA THR A 184 1.05 16.78 -4.65
C THR A 184 1.00 15.80 -3.48
N GLY A 185 0.21 14.72 -3.60
CA GLY A 185 0.15 13.63 -2.62
C GLY A 185 1.39 12.73 -2.66
N LEU A 186 2.16 12.83 -3.75
CA LEU A 186 3.40 12.10 -3.94
C LEU A 186 4.50 12.80 -3.15
N GLY A 187 4.94 12.18 -2.06
CA GLY A 187 6.20 12.59 -1.43
C GLY A 187 7.33 12.67 -2.46
N ARG A 188 8.43 13.37 -2.14
CA ARG A 188 9.59 13.61 -3.03
C ARG A 188 10.37 12.35 -3.49
N GLN A 189 9.82 11.15 -3.33
CA GLN A 189 10.56 9.89 -3.42
C GLN A 189 10.82 9.41 -4.86
N ASN A 190 10.16 9.94 -5.89
CA ASN A 190 10.47 9.56 -7.28
C ASN A 190 10.14 10.67 -8.31
N PRO A 191 10.94 11.75 -8.41
CA PRO A 191 10.68 12.87 -9.32
C PRO A 191 10.90 12.54 -10.81
N SER A 192 11.47 11.37 -11.14
CA SER A 192 11.95 11.04 -12.49
C SER A 192 11.13 10.00 -13.24
N LYS A 193 10.18 9.30 -12.60
CA LYS A 193 9.27 8.38 -13.30
C LYS A 193 7.96 9.06 -13.66
N LYS A 194 7.59 8.97 -14.95
CA LYS A 194 6.27 9.37 -15.45
C LYS A 194 5.22 8.58 -14.67
N ARG A 195 4.15 9.25 -14.23
CA ARG A 195 3.07 8.60 -13.47
C ARG A 195 2.34 7.64 -14.39
N GLU A 196 2.38 6.35 -14.08
CA GLU A 196 1.72 5.32 -14.88
C GLU A 196 0.38 4.86 -14.26
N ALA A 197 0.17 5.07 -12.96
CA ALA A 197 -1.10 4.84 -12.26
C ALA A 197 -2.08 6.02 -12.41
N THR A 198 -2.36 6.42 -13.65
CA THR A 198 -3.28 7.53 -13.95
C THR A 198 -4.72 7.06 -14.16
N PHE A 199 -5.65 8.00 -14.11
CA PHE A 199 -7.05 7.79 -14.49
C PHE A 199 -7.27 7.37 -15.94
N GLU A 200 -6.26 7.49 -16.80
CA GLU A 200 -6.29 7.00 -18.18
C GLU A 200 -6.07 5.48 -18.26
N ASN A 201 -5.27 4.94 -17.34
CA ASN A 201 -4.94 3.52 -17.31
C ASN A 201 -5.87 2.73 -16.38
N PHE A 202 -6.39 3.39 -15.34
CA PHE A 202 -7.17 2.76 -14.29
C PHE A 202 -8.54 3.41 -14.10
N THR A 203 -9.51 2.58 -13.74
CA THR A 203 -10.79 3.00 -13.19
C THR A 203 -10.86 2.51 -11.74
N PHE A 204 -10.94 3.45 -10.80
CA PHE A 204 -10.97 3.19 -9.36
C PHE A 204 -12.41 3.23 -8.83
N GLU A 205 -12.81 2.20 -8.10
CA GLU A 205 -14.05 2.16 -7.33
C GLU A 205 -13.69 2.29 -5.85
N ILE A 206 -14.15 3.37 -5.21
CA ILE A 206 -13.82 3.69 -3.82
C ILE A 206 -14.93 3.19 -2.92
N ILE A 207 -14.59 2.30 -2.01
CA ILE A 207 -15.50 1.73 -1.02
C ILE A 207 -14.99 2.09 0.37
N ARG A 208 -15.86 2.59 1.24
CA ARG A 208 -15.54 2.89 2.63
C ARG A 208 -16.53 2.17 3.54
N ASN A 209 -16.02 1.32 4.42
CA ASN A 209 -16.81 0.52 5.36
C ASN A 209 -17.99 -0.21 4.69
N GLY A 210 -17.71 -0.83 3.53
CA GLY A 210 -18.69 -1.60 2.76
C GLY A 210 -19.65 -0.78 1.89
N ARG A 211 -19.59 0.55 1.91
CA ARG A 211 -20.39 1.42 1.04
C ARG A 211 -19.56 2.00 -0.09
N ALA A 212 -20.06 1.88 -1.32
CA ALA A 212 -19.49 2.54 -2.48
C ALA A 212 -19.67 4.07 -2.36
N LEU A 213 -18.57 4.82 -2.49
CA LEU A 213 -18.57 6.28 -2.39
C LEU A 213 -18.57 6.93 -3.78
N THR A 214 -17.60 6.55 -4.60
CA THR A 214 -17.40 7.16 -5.92
C THR A 214 -16.61 6.24 -6.85
N LYS A 215 -16.60 6.61 -8.12
CA LYS A 215 -15.81 5.97 -9.17
C LYS A 215 -15.00 7.04 -9.90
N LEU A 216 -13.69 6.84 -9.98
CA LEU A 216 -12.74 7.80 -10.57
C LEU A 216 -11.99 7.17 -11.74
N GLY A 217 -11.75 7.95 -12.77
CA GLY A 217 -11.03 7.54 -13.98
C GLY A 217 -11.85 6.74 -15.00
N THR A 218 -11.21 6.49 -16.14
CA THR A 218 -11.84 5.92 -17.34
C THR A 218 -11.02 4.78 -17.94
N GLY A 219 -9.90 4.41 -17.31
CA GLY A 219 -9.00 3.43 -17.86
C GLY A 219 -9.54 2.00 -17.85
N PRO A 220 -9.02 1.13 -18.72
CA PRO A 220 -9.54 -0.23 -18.90
C PRO A 220 -9.31 -1.13 -17.69
N GLN A 221 -8.30 -0.84 -16.87
CA GLN A 221 -7.94 -1.64 -15.71
C GLN A 221 -8.78 -1.25 -14.50
N ARG A 222 -9.63 -2.16 -14.01
CA ARG A 222 -10.47 -1.90 -12.84
C ARG A 222 -9.74 -2.17 -11.52
N VAL A 223 -9.83 -1.23 -10.60
CA VAL A 223 -9.27 -1.32 -9.24
C VAL A 223 -10.37 -1.00 -8.23
N ILE A 224 -10.52 -1.84 -7.22
CA ILE A 224 -11.39 -1.55 -6.06
C ILE A 224 -10.46 -1.15 -4.92
N LEU A 225 -10.60 0.08 -4.43
CA LEU A 225 -9.95 0.56 -3.22
C LEU A 225 -10.96 0.49 -2.07
N ASN A 226 -10.81 -0.53 -1.23
CA ASN A 226 -11.69 -0.78 -0.10
C ASN A 226 -11.01 -0.33 1.19
N PHE A 227 -11.63 0.62 1.88
CA PHE A 227 -11.17 1.17 3.15
C PHE A 227 -12.02 0.62 4.27
N VAL A 228 -11.42 -0.19 5.13
CA VAL A 228 -12.13 -0.95 6.17
C VAL A 228 -11.64 -0.51 7.53
N SER A 229 -12.55 -0.04 8.39
CA SER A 229 -12.27 0.13 9.81
C SER A 229 -12.13 -1.25 10.46
N GLY A 230 -11.08 -1.44 11.27
CA GLY A 230 -11.00 -2.60 12.14
C GLY A 230 -12.14 -2.60 13.17
N LYS A 231 -12.54 -3.79 13.60
CA LYS A 231 -13.49 -3.96 14.71
C LYS A 231 -12.82 -3.61 16.03
#